data_AF-X1RG21-F1
#
_entry.id   AF-X1RG21-F1
#
_cell.length_a   1.000
_cell.length_b   1.000
_cell.length_c   1.000
_cell.angle_alpha   90.00
_cell.angle_beta   90.00
_cell.angle_gamma   90.00
#
_symmetry.space_group_name_H-M   'P 1'
#
loop_
_entity.id
_entity.type
_entity.pdbx_description
1 polymer ?
#
loop_
_entity_poly.entity_id
_entity_poly.type
_entity_poly.pdbx_seq_one_letter_code
_entity_poly.pdbx_strand_id
1 'polypeptide(L)'
;MLQEQSSAFWHIDYILADENVSVEAVIVAETNEDMECNLNSYMKSIRGAKVPVTGFGASDCKKNCGSHLVHFPEIENVDWLVQKLVRHLQLSSGILSVNVFY
;
A
#
# COMPACT_ATOMS: atom_id res chain seq x y z
N MET A 1 -3.92 25.79 -26.17
CA MET A 1 -2.81 24.83 -25.99
C MET A 1 -3.35 23.69 -25.15
N LEU A 2 -3.28 22.47 -25.66
CA LEU A 2 -3.78 21.26 -24.99
C LEU A 2 -2.91 21.01 -23.75
N GLN A 3 -3.53 20.93 -22.57
CA GLN A 3 -2.82 20.64 -21.33
C GLN A 3 -2.27 19.21 -21.41
N GLU A 4 -0.99 19.07 -21.10
CA GLU A 4 -0.18 17.88 -21.27
C GLU A 4 -0.79 16.67 -20.56
N GLN A 5 -0.85 15.52 -21.26
CA GLN A 5 -1.07 14.23 -20.61
C GLN A 5 0.05 14.04 -19.60
N SER A 6 -0.27 14.19 -18.31
CA SER A 6 0.65 13.90 -17.22
C SER A 6 1.09 12.44 -17.35
N SER A 7 2.37 12.22 -17.67
CA SER A 7 2.96 10.90 -17.60
C SER A 7 2.84 10.44 -16.14
N ALA A 8 2.06 9.39 -15.87
CA ALA A 8 2.03 8.76 -14.56
C ALA A 8 3.47 8.35 -14.17
N PHE A 9 4.01 8.97 -13.11
CA PHE A 9 5.39 8.78 -12.67
C PHE A 9 5.48 7.67 -11.61
N TRP A 10 4.46 7.59 -10.75
CA TRP A 10 4.36 6.59 -9.70
C TRP A 10 3.31 5.54 -10.06
N HIS A 11 3.48 4.32 -9.56
CA HIS A 11 2.48 3.26 -9.74
C HIS A 11 1.08 3.71 -9.28
N ILE A 12 0.99 4.45 -8.17
CA ILE A 12 -0.29 4.93 -7.62
C ILE A 12 -0.98 5.96 -8.52
N ASP A 13 -0.24 6.73 -9.34
CA ASP A 13 -0.82 7.73 -10.26
C ASP A 13 -1.79 7.07 -11.26
N TYR A 14 -1.50 5.84 -11.70
CA TYR A 14 -2.37 5.08 -12.58
C TYR A 14 -3.71 4.72 -11.93
N ILE A 15 -3.72 4.53 -10.60
CA ILE A 15 -4.94 4.22 -9.84
C ILE A 15 -5.73 5.52 -9.59
N LEU A 16 -5.03 6.58 -9.21
CA LEU A 16 -5.63 7.89 -8.90
C LEU A 16 -6.12 8.65 -10.14
N ALA A 17 -5.81 8.19 -11.34
CA ALA A 17 -6.32 8.75 -12.58
C ALA A 17 -7.82 8.46 -12.81
N ASP A 18 -8.40 7.47 -12.12
CA ASP A 18 -9.83 7.18 -12.17
C ASP A 18 -10.59 8.08 -11.17
N GLU A 19 -11.60 8.80 -11.66
CA GLU A 19 -12.43 9.71 -10.85
C GLU A 19 -13.22 9.02 -9.72
N ASN A 20 -13.36 7.69 -9.78
CA ASN A 20 -14.03 6.89 -8.77
C ASN A 20 -13.10 6.42 -7.64
N VAL A 21 -11.83 6.84 -7.65
CA VAL A 21 -10.85 6.48 -6.63
C VAL A 21 -10.60 7.66 -5.70
N SER A 22 -10.74 7.42 -4.40
CA SER A 22 -10.32 8.31 -3.32
C SER A 22 -9.22 7.67 -2.47
N VAL A 23 -8.35 8.50 -1.91
CA VAL A 23 -7.43 8.09 -0.84
C VAL A 23 -8.15 8.29 0.49
N GLU A 24 -8.42 7.21 1.21
CA GLU A 24 -9.12 7.26 2.51
C GLU A 24 -8.17 7.43 3.70
N ALA A 25 -6.91 6.97 3.56
CA ALA A 25 -5.89 7.11 4.58
C ALA A 25 -4.48 6.95 3.99
N VAL A 26 -3.52 7.66 4.58
CA VAL A 26 -2.08 7.51 4.32
C VAL A 26 -1.37 7.19 5.63
N ILE A 27 -0.63 6.09 5.67
CA ILE A 27 0.21 5.70 6.80
C ILE A 27 1.68 5.94 6.41
N VAL A 28 2.36 6.80 7.16
CA VAL A 28 3.79 7.08 6.98
C VAL A 28 4.54 6.51 8.17
N ALA A 29 5.41 5.55 7.91
CA ALA A 29 6.29 4.97 8.92
C ALA A 29 7.75 5.31 8.61
N GLU A 30 8.43 5.92 9.57
CA GLU A 30 9.88 6.10 9.51
C GLU A 30 10.56 4.82 9.99
N THR A 31 11.52 4.32 9.22
CA THR A 31 12.12 3.00 9.47
C THR A 31 13.63 3.04 9.23
N ASN A 32 14.39 2.20 9.93
CA ASN A 32 15.82 2.02 9.70
C ASN A 32 16.15 0.73 8.92
N GLU A 33 15.12 0.02 8.45
CA GLU A 33 15.19 -1.23 7.70
C GLU A 33 14.24 -1.16 6.49
N ASP A 34 14.50 -1.95 5.45
CA ASP A 34 13.58 -2.05 4.31
C ASP A 34 12.35 -2.91 4.68
N MET A 35 11.24 -2.22 4.94
CA MET A 35 9.99 -2.80 5.43
C MET A 35 8.96 -3.10 4.34
N GLU A 36 9.16 -2.66 3.10
CA GLU A 36 8.15 -2.72 2.03
C GLU A 36 7.63 -4.15 1.83
N CYS A 37 8.53 -5.09 1.57
CA CYS A 37 8.16 -6.47 1.32
C CYS A 37 7.61 -7.18 2.58
N ASN A 38 8.11 -6.82 3.77
CA ASN A 38 7.66 -7.41 5.03
C ASN A 38 6.21 -7.00 5.31
N LEU A 39 5.91 -5.70 5.15
CA LEU A 39 4.57 -5.14 5.28
C LEU A 39 3.61 -5.73 4.24
N ASN A 40 4.05 -5.83 2.98
CA ASN A 40 3.25 -6.44 1.92
C ASN A 40 2.92 -7.91 2.21
N SER A 41 3.88 -8.68 2.72
CA SER A 41 3.66 -10.07 3.15
C SER A 41 2.63 -10.16 4.28
N TYR A 42 2.75 -9.29 5.29
CA TYR A 42 1.77 -9.20 6.37
C TYR A 42 0.36 -8.88 5.83
N MET A 43 0.24 -7.90 4.93
CA MET A 43 -1.03 -7.52 4.31
C MET A 43 -1.66 -8.68 3.55
N LYS A 44 -0.87 -9.44 2.79
CA LYS A 44 -1.35 -10.64 2.09
C LYS A 44 -1.77 -11.78 3.01
N SER A 45 -1.26 -11.83 4.24
CA SER A 45 -1.67 -12.81 5.25
C SER A 45 -3.04 -12.50 5.88
N ILE A 46 -3.54 -11.27 5.72
CA ILE A 46 -4.86 -10.89 6.23
C ILE A 46 -5.93 -11.61 5.41
N ARG A 47 -6.87 -12.27 6.09
CA ARG A 47 -8.00 -12.95 5.44
C ARG A 47 -8.72 -12.00 4.48
N GLY A 48 -9.00 -12.50 3.28
CA GLY A 48 -9.68 -11.75 2.21
C GLY A 48 -8.73 -10.96 1.31
N ALA A 49 -7.43 -10.87 1.62
CA ALA A 49 -6.45 -10.24 0.74
C ALA A 49 -6.36 -10.96 -0.61
N LYS A 50 -6.33 -10.17 -1.69
CA LYS A 50 -6.13 -10.63 -3.07
C LYS A 50 -5.05 -9.80 -3.75
N VAL A 51 -4.41 -10.39 -4.75
CA VAL A 51 -3.54 -9.67 -5.69
C VAL A 51 -4.40 -9.30 -6.90
N PRO A 52 -4.77 -8.02 -7.08
CA PRO A 52 -5.65 -7.62 -8.18
C PRO A 52 -4.91 -7.59 -9.52
N VAL A 53 -3.63 -7.21 -9.51
CA VAL A 53 -2.78 -7.08 -10.70
C VAL A 53 -1.41 -7.68 -10.37
N THR A 54 -1.00 -8.68 -11.13
CA THR A 54 0.32 -9.31 -10.96
C THR A 54 1.42 -8.37 -11.44
N GLY A 55 2.50 -8.27 -10.68
CA GLY A 55 3.69 -7.45 -10.98
C GLY A 55 3.58 -5.98 -10.56
N PHE A 56 2.41 -5.50 -10.17
CA PHE A 56 2.21 -4.08 -9.85
C PHE A 56 3.07 -3.64 -8.66
N GLY A 57 3.94 -2.64 -8.86
CA GLY A 57 4.88 -2.17 -7.85
C GLY A 57 5.93 -3.19 -7.42
N ALA A 58 6.09 -4.31 -8.14
CA ALA A 58 6.98 -5.41 -7.75
C ALA A 58 7.94 -5.83 -8.87
N SER A 59 8.13 -5.02 -9.90
CA SER A 59 8.93 -5.35 -11.10
C SER A 59 10.42 -5.58 -10.79
N ASP A 60 10.98 -4.87 -9.82
CA ASP A 60 12.36 -4.99 -9.34
C ASP A 60 12.46 -5.75 -8.00
N CYS A 61 11.33 -6.28 -7.51
CA CYS A 61 11.26 -6.98 -6.22
C CYS A 61 11.94 -8.36 -6.29
N LYS A 62 13.08 -8.49 -5.61
CA LYS A 62 13.84 -9.75 -5.52
C LYS A 62 13.20 -10.81 -4.62
N LYS A 63 12.25 -10.43 -3.76
CA LYS A 63 11.55 -11.36 -2.85
C LYS A 63 10.36 -12.08 -3.53
N ASN A 64 10.17 -11.88 -4.83
CA ASN A 64 9.10 -12.48 -5.62
C ASN A 64 7.71 -12.31 -4.98
N CYS A 65 7.43 -11.09 -4.50
CA CYS A 65 6.17 -10.80 -3.82
C CYS A 65 4.95 -10.95 -4.73
N GLY A 66 5.12 -10.96 -6.06
CA GLY A 66 4.05 -11.08 -7.04
C GLY A 66 3.23 -9.80 -7.27
N SER A 67 3.14 -8.90 -6.28
CA SER A 67 2.55 -7.55 -6.38
C SER A 67 2.77 -6.83 -5.04
N HIS A 68 2.98 -5.51 -5.05
CA HIS A 68 2.93 -4.64 -3.87
C HIS A 68 1.60 -3.88 -3.74
N LEU A 69 0.66 -4.12 -4.66
CA LEU A 69 -0.74 -3.76 -4.51
C LEU A 69 -1.54 -4.95 -3.96
N VAL A 70 -2.26 -4.73 -2.86
CA VAL A 70 -3.14 -5.69 -2.20
C VAL A 70 -4.56 -5.14 -2.20
N HIS A 71 -5.53 -5.97 -2.60
CA HIS A 71 -6.94 -5.62 -2.65
C HIS A 71 -7.73 -6.43 -1.63
N PHE A 72 -8.63 -5.76 -0.90
CA PHE A 72 -9.53 -6.36 0.07
C PHE A 72 -10.99 -6.13 -0.34
N PRO A 73 -11.62 -7.05 -1.08
CA PRO A 73 -12.97 -6.87 -1.60
C PRO A 73 -14.06 -6.93 -0.52
N GLU A 74 -13.74 -7.42 0.67
CA GLU A 74 -14.68 -7.62 1.78
C GLU A 74 -14.51 -6.59 2.91
N ILE A 75 -13.59 -5.61 2.75
CA ILE A 75 -13.40 -4.56 3.76
C ILE A 75 -14.27 -3.37 3.37
N GLU A 76 -15.32 -3.14 4.16
CA GLU A 76 -16.21 -1.98 4.03
C GLU A 76 -15.75 -0.79 4.88
N ASN A 77 -14.97 -1.06 5.95
CA ASN A 77 -14.48 -0.04 6.87
C ASN A 77 -12.94 -0.02 6.88
N VAL A 78 -12.37 1.09 6.41
CA VAL A 78 -10.93 1.32 6.31
C VAL A 78 -10.24 1.46 7.68
N ASP A 79 -10.93 1.98 8.70
CA ASP A 79 -10.36 2.24 10.04
C ASP A 79 -9.84 0.96 10.68
N TRP A 80 -10.56 -0.16 10.51
CA TRP A 80 -10.10 -1.45 11.03
C TRP A 80 -8.77 -1.86 10.41
N LEU A 81 -8.62 -1.67 9.10
CA LEU A 81 -7.40 -2.02 8.38
C LEU A 81 -6.25 -1.10 8.80
N VAL A 82 -6.52 0.20 8.89
CA VAL A 82 -5.56 1.22 9.36
C VAL A 82 -5.09 0.91 10.78
N GLN A 83 -6.00 0.67 11.73
CA GLN A 83 -5.65 0.33 13.12
C GLN A 83 -4.81 -0.94 13.18
N LYS A 84 -5.15 -1.96 12.38
CA LYS A 84 -4.42 -3.22 12.32
C LYS A 84 -2.99 -3.04 11.77
N LEU A 85 -2.84 -2.26 10.71
CA LEU A 85 -1.57 -1.89 10.10
C LEU A 85 -0.68 -1.09 11.07
N VAL A 86 -1.24 -0.05 11.68
CA VAL A 86 -0.53 0.79 12.66
C VAL A 86 -0.04 -0.06 13.83
N ARG A 87 -0.89 -0.94 14.37
CA ARG A 87 -0.49 -1.86 15.45
C ARG A 87 0.63 -2.80 15.02
N HIS A 88 0.57 -3.33 13.79
CA HIS A 88 1.63 -4.20 13.28
C HIS A 88 2.96 -3.45 13.14
N LEU A 89 2.94 -2.24 12.58
CA LEU A 89 4.14 -1.40 12.44
C LEU A 89 4.72 -1.04 13.81
N GLN A 90 3.91 -0.56 14.75
CA GLN A 90 4.37 -0.20 16.11
C GLN A 90 5.02 -1.37 16.88
N LEU A 91 4.67 -2.61 16.55
CA LEU A 91 5.25 -3.82 17.15
C LEU A 91 6.43 -4.39 16.36
N SER A 92 6.68 -3.89 15.15
CA SER A 92 7.76 -4.36 14.30
C SER A 92 9.08 -3.71 14.69
N SER A 93 10.14 -4.52 14.73
CA SER A 93 11.50 -3.99 14.89
C SER A 93 11.85 -3.05 13.73
N GLY A 94 12.63 -2.02 14.03
CA GLY A 94 13.11 -1.06 13.03
C GLY A 94 12.15 0.07 12.66
N ILE A 95 10.95 0.12 13.25
CA ILE A 95 10.05 1.27 13.14
C ILE A 95 10.44 2.34 14.16
N LEU A 96 10.68 3.56 13.69
CA LEU A 96 11.04 4.73 14.49
C LEU A 96 9.83 5.59 14.83
N SER A 97 8.93 5.78 13.87
CA SER A 97 7.67 6.52 14.05
C SER A 97 6.59 6.03 13.08
N VAL A 98 5.33 6.24 13.43
CA VAL A 98 4.17 5.94 12.56
C VAL A 98 3.17 7.09 12.68
N ASN A 99 2.80 7.69 11.56
CA ASN A 99 1.83 8.78 11.46
C ASN A 99 0.72 8.38 10.48
N VAL A 100 -0.52 8.79 10.78
CA VAL A 100 -1.69 8.50 9.95
C VAL A 100 -2.33 9.83 9.54
N PHE A 101 -2.67 9.92 8.26
CA PHE A 101 -3.38 11.05 7.65
C PHE A 101 -4.65 10.52 7.00
N TYR A 102 -5.74 11.26 7.09
CA TYR A 102 -7.02 10.98 6.44
C TYR A 102 -7.32 12.10 5.45
#